data_AF-A0A530QXN9-F1
#
_entry.id   AF-A0A530QXN9-F1
#
_cell.length_a   1.000
_cell.length_b   1.000
_cell.length_c   1.000
_cell.angle_alpha   90.00
_cell.angle_beta   90.00
_cell.angle_gamma   90.00
#
_symmetry.space_group_name_H-M   'P 1'
#
loop_
_entity.id
_entity.type
_entity.pdbx_description
1 polymer ?
#
loop_
_entity_poly.entity_id
_entity_poly.type
_entity_poly.pdbx_seq_one_letter_code
_entity_poly.pdbx_strand_id
1 'polypeptide(L)'
;YSGHADREPARLGQHVRLSFSAKDVVAFREAKDKTPGKVGTPARVTVANLGLMGPEGPMPLHLTRWVLDRLSQRWFTGADARQTSDTTFVDFVNILQHRMIALYYRAWADAHPAVQVERAVGGRVRATLEAMAGIGLPGTDNPDLDAVKLRQAASLASQVDGPERLTLFLAEAFKVPVQIKEFVATWMTIPASLQTRLAQAYAVLGRGATIGPRVFSRQSRIELRVGPLGYEEFKTFLPGGQRLKMFKQAVRDMVGESLDVDLRIVLAREAVPQPRIGAVQLGRTSWLARPAERGDADDMRLRTIVGWRPEMAEVAA
;
A
#
# COMPACT_ATOMS: atom_id res chain seq x y z
N TYR A 1 -4.76 -26.47 2.58
CA TYR A 1 -3.94 -26.67 3.79
C TYR A 1 -4.75 -27.38 4.87
N SER A 2 -4.71 -28.71 4.92
CA SER A 2 -5.28 -29.49 6.01
C SER A 2 -4.35 -29.40 7.23
N GLY A 3 -4.62 -28.48 8.15
CA GLY A 3 -3.85 -28.40 9.40
C GLY A 3 -4.07 -29.66 10.23
N HIS A 4 -3.02 -30.43 10.50
CA HIS A 4 -3.06 -31.49 11.51
C HIS A 4 -3.19 -30.87 12.90
N ALA A 5 -3.81 -31.58 13.86
CA ALA A 5 -3.99 -31.08 15.22
C ALA A 5 -2.65 -30.68 15.89
N ASP A 6 -1.55 -31.30 15.48
CA ASP A 6 -0.20 -30.99 15.98
C ASP A 6 0.35 -29.64 15.49
N ARG A 7 -0.23 -29.09 14.43
CA ARG A 7 0.11 -27.76 13.89
C ARG A 7 -0.74 -26.64 14.49
N GLU A 8 -1.68 -26.95 15.39
CA GLU A 8 -2.49 -25.92 16.03
C GLU A 8 -1.72 -25.29 17.20
N PRO A 9 -1.61 -23.95 17.24
CA PRO A 9 -0.80 -23.24 18.25
C PRO A 9 -1.40 -23.33 19.67
N ALA A 10 -2.69 -23.66 19.77
CA ALA A 10 -3.39 -23.83 21.03
C ALA A 10 -4.50 -24.89 20.90
N ARG A 11 -4.77 -25.62 21.99
CA ARG A 11 -5.93 -26.49 22.15
C ARG A 11 -7.14 -25.65 22.54
N LEU A 12 -8.18 -25.71 21.72
CA LEU A 12 -9.42 -24.98 21.93
C LEU A 12 -10.45 -25.93 22.55
N GLY A 13 -11.13 -25.47 23.58
CA GLY A 13 -12.18 -26.22 24.25
C GLY A 13 -13.36 -25.34 24.63
N GLN A 14 -14.49 -25.97 24.85
CA GLN A 14 -15.71 -25.29 25.24
C GLN A 14 -15.83 -25.14 26.77
N HIS A 15 -16.29 -23.98 27.22
CA HIS A 15 -16.79 -23.76 28.57
C HIS A 15 -18.29 -24.06 28.62
N VAL A 16 -18.67 -25.14 29.31
CA VAL A 16 -20.07 -25.55 29.48
C VAL A 16 -20.75 -24.62 30.48
N ARG A 17 -21.91 -24.07 30.10
CA ARG A 17 -22.74 -23.16 30.93
C ARG A 17 -24.21 -23.29 30.57
N LEU A 18 -25.09 -22.75 31.42
CA LEU A 18 -26.53 -22.61 31.15
C LEU A 18 -27.00 -21.15 31.07
N SER A 19 -26.12 -20.18 31.35
CA SER A 19 -26.41 -18.76 31.28
C SER A 19 -25.82 -18.12 30.01
N PHE A 20 -26.24 -16.89 29.70
CA PHE A 20 -25.59 -16.07 28.69
C PHE A 20 -24.12 -15.84 29.02
N SER A 21 -23.25 -15.81 28.00
CA SER A 21 -21.84 -15.48 28.23
C SER A 21 -21.64 -13.98 28.21
N ALA A 22 -20.93 -13.46 29.21
CA ALA A 22 -20.46 -12.08 29.20
C ALA A 22 -19.14 -11.89 28.42
N LYS A 23 -18.44 -12.98 28.07
CA LYS A 23 -17.15 -12.97 27.37
C LYS A 23 -16.97 -14.18 26.46
N ASP A 24 -16.30 -13.99 25.33
CA ASP A 24 -16.04 -15.08 24.39
C ASP A 24 -14.94 -16.03 24.85
N VAL A 25 -13.86 -15.49 25.44
CA VAL A 25 -12.76 -16.28 26.00
C VAL A 25 -12.90 -16.31 27.52
N VAL A 26 -13.13 -17.51 28.07
CA VAL A 26 -13.35 -17.68 29.51
C VAL A 26 -12.05 -17.81 30.27
N ALA A 27 -11.13 -18.64 29.74
CA ALA A 27 -9.86 -18.94 30.36
C ALA A 27 -8.77 -19.17 29.30
N PHE A 28 -7.59 -18.67 29.59
CA PHE A 28 -6.37 -18.94 28.83
C PHE A 28 -5.34 -19.58 29.75
N ARG A 29 -4.77 -20.71 29.34
CA ARG A 29 -3.66 -21.37 30.03
C ARG A 29 -2.46 -21.39 29.09
N GLU A 30 -1.38 -20.77 29.51
CA GLU A 30 -0.13 -20.76 28.76
C GLU A 30 0.44 -22.17 28.61
N ALA A 31 1.18 -22.36 27.51
CA ALA A 31 1.92 -23.59 27.25
C ALA A 31 2.99 -23.80 28.34
N LYS A 32 3.02 -24.99 28.95
CA LYS A 32 4.11 -25.38 29.86
C LYS A 32 5.17 -26.17 29.09
N ASP A 33 6.42 -25.84 29.37
CA ASP A 33 7.67 -26.30 28.74
C ASP A 33 7.90 -25.81 27.30
N LYS A 34 8.60 -24.67 27.16
CA LYS A 34 9.16 -24.16 25.89
C LYS A 34 10.59 -24.69 25.66
N THR A 35 10.93 -25.88 26.14
CA THR A 35 12.29 -26.44 25.98
C THR A 35 12.42 -27.08 24.59
N PRO A 36 13.42 -26.72 23.76
CA PRO A 36 13.60 -27.34 22.44
C PRO A 36 13.85 -28.84 22.58
N GLY A 37 12.99 -29.68 21.98
CA GLY A 37 13.16 -31.14 21.93
C GLY A 37 12.23 -31.99 22.79
N LYS A 38 11.35 -31.39 23.62
CA LYS A 38 10.22 -32.10 24.24
C LYS A 38 8.90 -31.61 23.64
N VAL A 39 7.94 -32.52 23.42
CA VAL A 39 6.56 -32.15 23.03
C VAL A 39 5.93 -31.44 24.23
N GLY A 40 6.13 -30.13 24.32
CA GLY A 40 5.55 -29.29 25.36
C GLY A 40 4.03 -29.32 25.30
N THR A 41 3.38 -29.11 26.44
CA THR A 41 1.92 -29.01 26.47
C THR A 41 1.46 -27.74 25.75
N PRO A 42 0.67 -27.82 24.67
CA PRO A 42 0.21 -26.65 23.93
C PRO A 42 -0.67 -25.76 24.82
N ALA A 43 -0.70 -24.45 24.52
CA ALA A 43 -1.57 -23.51 25.23
C ALA A 43 -3.02 -23.98 25.13
N ARG A 44 -3.84 -23.76 26.17
CA ARG A 44 -5.25 -24.15 26.18
C ARG A 44 -6.14 -22.93 26.30
N VAL A 45 -7.04 -22.74 25.35
CA VAL A 45 -8.03 -21.66 25.33
C VAL A 45 -9.40 -22.27 25.54
N THR A 46 -10.14 -21.75 26.52
CA THR A 46 -11.53 -22.16 26.76
C THR A 46 -12.46 -21.05 26.29
N VAL A 47 -13.32 -21.37 25.32
CA VAL A 47 -14.26 -20.44 24.69
C VAL A 47 -15.68 -20.70 25.16
N ALA A 48 -16.48 -19.65 25.26
CA ALA A 48 -17.88 -19.75 25.66
C ALA A 48 -18.82 -19.76 24.44
N ASN A 49 -18.54 -18.92 23.44
CA ASN A 49 -19.47 -18.66 22.34
C ASN A 49 -19.75 -19.85 21.42
N LEU A 50 -18.83 -20.81 21.30
CA LEU A 50 -18.95 -21.94 20.37
C LEU A 50 -18.82 -23.29 21.07
N GLY A 51 -19.71 -24.22 20.71
CA GLY A 51 -19.56 -25.64 20.97
C GLY A 51 -20.89 -26.40 21.03
N LEU A 52 -20.82 -27.70 21.27
CA LEU A 52 -21.97 -28.60 21.19
C LEU A 52 -22.94 -28.49 22.37
N MET A 53 -22.44 -28.09 23.55
CA MET A 53 -23.23 -28.01 24.80
C MET A 53 -23.62 -26.56 25.16
N GLY A 54 -24.53 -26.38 26.11
CA GLY A 54 -24.99 -25.06 26.53
C GLY A 54 -26.24 -24.58 25.79
N PRO A 55 -26.71 -23.36 26.09
CA PRO A 55 -27.98 -22.84 25.54
C PRO A 55 -27.95 -22.65 24.02
N GLU A 56 -26.79 -22.31 23.47
CA GLU A 56 -26.57 -22.08 22.02
C GLU A 56 -26.14 -23.36 21.28
N GLY A 57 -25.96 -24.47 22.00
CA GLY A 57 -25.45 -25.72 21.45
C GLY A 57 -26.57 -26.55 20.80
N PRO A 58 -26.27 -27.30 19.73
CA PRO A 58 -27.25 -28.20 19.11
C PRO A 58 -27.63 -29.41 19.97
N MET A 59 -26.86 -29.71 21.02
CA MET A 59 -27.16 -30.86 21.89
C MET A 59 -28.33 -30.57 22.83
N PRO A 60 -29.17 -31.58 23.12
CA PRO A 60 -30.24 -31.43 24.10
C PRO A 60 -29.75 -30.87 25.45
N LEU A 61 -30.51 -29.92 26.02
CA LEU A 61 -30.15 -29.26 27.28
C LEU A 61 -29.99 -30.22 28.46
N HIS A 62 -30.68 -31.38 28.46
CA HIS A 62 -30.53 -32.38 29.51
C HIS A 62 -29.11 -32.98 29.55
N LEU A 63 -28.41 -33.11 28.41
CA LEU A 63 -27.02 -33.55 28.37
C LEU A 63 -26.09 -32.49 28.94
N THR A 64 -26.34 -31.21 28.63
CA THR A 64 -25.60 -30.09 29.24
C THR A 64 -25.74 -30.11 30.76
N ARG A 65 -26.96 -30.34 31.27
CA ARG A 65 -27.21 -30.46 32.72
C ARG A 65 -26.48 -31.66 33.34
N TRP A 66 -26.51 -32.82 32.69
CA TRP A 66 -25.80 -34.02 33.14
C TRP A 66 -24.28 -33.80 33.20
N VAL A 67 -23.70 -33.13 32.20
CA VAL A 67 -22.28 -32.77 32.20
C VAL A 67 -21.96 -31.79 33.34
N LEU A 68 -22.81 -30.79 33.56
CA LEU A 68 -22.62 -29.84 34.65
C LEU A 68 -22.70 -30.49 36.03
N ASP A 69 -23.60 -31.46 36.21
CA ASP A 69 -23.69 -32.26 37.45
C ASP A 69 -22.36 -32.98 37.71
N ARG A 70 -21.81 -33.67 36.71
CA ARG A 70 -20.48 -34.33 36.80
C ARG A 70 -19.32 -33.38 37.03
N LEU A 71 -19.34 -32.21 36.40
CA LEU A 71 -18.33 -31.18 36.61
C LEU A 71 -18.41 -30.59 38.04
N SER A 72 -19.60 -30.62 38.65
CA SER A 72 -19.85 -30.14 40.02
C SER A 72 -19.46 -31.17 41.09
N GLN A 73 -19.50 -32.47 40.75
CA GLN A 73 -19.05 -33.58 41.59
C GLN A 73 -17.52 -33.52 41.74
N ARG A 74 -17.09 -32.74 42.73
CA ARG A 74 -15.69 -32.57 43.10
C ARG A 74 -15.26 -33.72 43.98
N TRP A 75 -14.31 -34.52 43.51
CA TRP A 75 -13.68 -35.54 44.34
C TRP A 75 -12.38 -34.98 44.95
N PHE A 76 -12.20 -35.12 46.26
CA PHE A 76 -10.98 -34.74 46.96
C PHE A 76 -10.03 -35.95 47.00
N THR A 77 -9.00 -35.99 46.14
CA THR A 77 -7.94 -37.01 46.23
C THR A 77 -6.81 -36.56 47.16
N GLY A 78 -7.06 -36.39 48.47
CA GLY A 78 -6.02 -36.12 49.46
C GLY A 78 -5.61 -34.65 49.65
N ALA A 79 -4.76 -34.40 50.65
CA ALA A 79 -4.48 -33.08 51.24
C ALA A 79 -3.81 -32.06 50.28
N ASP A 80 -3.14 -32.52 49.22
CA ASP A 80 -2.48 -31.68 48.20
C ASP A 80 -3.18 -31.71 46.82
N ALA A 81 -4.32 -32.38 46.68
CA ALA A 81 -4.96 -32.52 45.38
C ALA A 81 -5.81 -31.32 44.99
N ARG A 82 -5.54 -30.81 43.78
CA ARG A 82 -6.46 -29.90 43.08
C ARG A 82 -7.82 -30.58 42.93
N GLN A 83 -8.88 -29.82 43.17
CA GLN A 83 -10.27 -30.19 42.88
C GLN A 83 -10.35 -30.85 41.50
N THR A 84 -10.60 -32.16 41.45
CA THR A 84 -10.71 -32.91 40.21
C THR A 84 -12.16 -33.31 40.03
N SER A 85 -12.78 -32.80 38.97
CA SER A 85 -14.10 -33.22 38.51
C SER A 85 -13.95 -34.10 37.27
N ASP A 86 -14.97 -34.91 36.98
CA ASP A 86 -14.98 -35.75 35.78
C ASP A 86 -15.13 -34.86 34.52
N THR A 87 -14.01 -34.59 33.84
CA THR A 87 -13.98 -33.83 32.58
C THR A 87 -14.03 -34.72 31.34
N THR A 88 -14.13 -36.06 31.49
CA THR A 88 -13.92 -37.03 30.40
C THR A 88 -14.82 -36.76 29.20
N PHE A 89 -16.11 -36.52 29.44
CA PHE A 89 -17.06 -36.25 28.35
C PHE A 89 -16.79 -34.90 27.66
N VAL A 90 -16.44 -33.87 28.44
CA VAL A 90 -16.10 -32.55 27.91
C VAL A 90 -14.84 -32.62 27.05
N ASP A 91 -13.82 -33.37 27.50
CA ASP A 91 -12.58 -33.56 26.76
C ASP A 91 -12.82 -34.37 25.48
N PHE A 92 -13.64 -35.42 25.51
CA PHE A 92 -14.04 -36.17 24.32
C PHE A 92 -14.76 -35.28 23.29
N VAL A 93 -15.75 -34.51 23.74
CA VAL A 93 -16.47 -33.56 22.87
C VAL A 93 -15.52 -32.51 22.32
N ASN A 94 -14.60 -32.00 23.15
CA ASN A 94 -13.57 -31.04 22.73
C ASN A 94 -12.66 -31.59 21.63
N ILE A 95 -12.29 -32.87 21.64
CA ILE A 95 -11.52 -33.48 20.55
C ILE A 95 -12.26 -33.36 19.20
N LEU A 96 -13.58 -33.57 19.19
CA LEU A 96 -14.40 -33.49 17.98
C LEU A 96 -14.61 -32.05 17.50
N GLN A 97 -14.91 -31.13 18.42
CA GLN A 97 -15.23 -29.74 18.05
C GLN A 97 -14.01 -28.82 17.94
N HIS A 98 -12.83 -29.23 18.41
CA HIS A 98 -11.61 -28.43 18.40
C HIS A 98 -11.32 -27.82 17.02
N ARG A 99 -11.34 -28.65 15.97
CA ARG A 99 -11.10 -28.22 14.59
C ARG A 99 -12.16 -27.25 14.08
N MET A 100 -13.43 -27.46 14.45
CA MET A 100 -14.53 -26.59 14.04
C MET A 100 -14.38 -25.20 14.67
N ILE A 101 -14.05 -25.14 15.97
CA ILE A 101 -13.75 -23.88 16.66
C ILE A 101 -12.54 -23.19 16.02
N ALA A 102 -11.48 -23.93 15.70
CA ALA A 102 -10.29 -23.37 15.06
C ALA A 102 -10.59 -22.79 13.68
N LEU A 103 -11.38 -23.49 12.85
CA LEU A 103 -11.78 -23.00 11.54
C LEU A 103 -12.71 -21.79 11.63
N TYR A 104 -13.62 -21.76 12.60
CA TYR A 104 -14.48 -20.61 12.86
C TYR A 104 -13.66 -19.35 13.13
N TYR A 105 -12.71 -19.40 14.07
CA TYR A 105 -11.86 -18.24 14.38
C TYR A 105 -10.91 -17.86 13.23
N ARG A 106 -10.48 -18.82 12.40
CA ARG A 106 -9.71 -18.52 11.18
C ARG A 106 -10.55 -17.80 10.14
N ALA A 107 -11.77 -18.27 9.88
CA ALA A 107 -12.70 -17.63 8.96
C ALA A 107 -13.12 -16.24 9.48
N TRP A 108 -13.39 -16.13 10.78
CA TRP A 108 -13.65 -14.85 11.43
C TRP A 108 -12.46 -13.90 11.26
N ALA A 109 -11.23 -14.34 11.54
CA ALA A 109 -10.04 -13.52 11.36
C ALA A 109 -9.77 -13.16 9.88
N ASP A 110 -10.19 -14.00 8.93
CA ASP A 110 -10.11 -13.67 7.50
C ASP A 110 -11.20 -12.67 7.08
N ALA A 111 -12.38 -12.70 7.71
CA ALA A 111 -13.44 -11.75 7.42
C ALA A 111 -13.24 -10.35 8.05
N HIS A 112 -12.35 -10.21 9.03
CA HIS A 112 -12.16 -8.97 9.80
C HIS A 112 -10.84 -8.26 9.45
N PRO A 113 -10.88 -7.16 8.69
CA PRO A 113 -9.66 -6.45 8.27
C PRO A 113 -8.76 -6.00 9.43
N ALA A 114 -9.35 -5.58 10.56
CA ALA A 114 -8.60 -5.15 11.74
C ALA A 114 -7.61 -6.23 12.22
N VAL A 115 -8.05 -7.50 12.24
CA VAL A 115 -7.22 -8.64 12.65
C VAL A 115 -6.16 -8.97 11.60
N GLN A 116 -6.44 -8.71 10.32
CA GLN A 116 -5.47 -8.96 9.25
C GLN A 116 -4.32 -7.95 9.27
N VAL A 117 -4.62 -6.68 9.52
CA VAL A 117 -3.63 -5.58 9.53
C VAL A 117 -2.61 -5.75 10.64
N GLU A 118 -3.00 -6.31 11.80
CA GLU A 118 -2.08 -6.59 12.91
C GLU A 118 -1.08 -7.73 12.61
N ARG A 119 -1.34 -8.56 11.59
CA ARG A 119 -0.41 -9.64 11.23
C ARG A 119 0.80 -9.05 10.49
N ALA A 120 2.00 -9.56 10.79
CA ALA A 120 3.24 -9.12 10.14
C ALA A 120 3.20 -9.21 8.60
N VAL A 121 2.45 -10.18 8.05
CA VAL A 121 2.29 -10.38 6.59
C VAL A 121 1.12 -9.55 6.02
N GLY A 122 0.42 -8.77 6.83
CA GLY A 122 -0.75 -7.94 6.46
C GLY A 122 -1.97 -8.68 5.90
N GLY A 123 -1.88 -10.02 5.81
CA GLY A 123 -2.95 -10.89 5.35
C GLY A 123 -3.38 -10.63 3.91
N ARG A 124 -4.62 -11.04 3.62
CA ARG A 124 -5.25 -10.88 2.31
C ARG A 124 -5.58 -9.41 1.99
N VAL A 125 -5.93 -8.62 3.00
CA VAL A 125 -6.24 -7.19 2.83
C VAL A 125 -5.02 -6.44 2.29
N ARG A 126 -3.84 -6.63 2.91
CA ARG A 126 -2.60 -6.01 2.41
C ARG A 126 -2.29 -6.46 0.99
N ALA A 127 -2.33 -7.76 0.71
CA ALA A 127 -2.09 -8.29 -0.63
C ALA A 127 -3.06 -7.70 -1.68
N THR A 128 -4.33 -7.48 -1.30
CA THR A 128 -5.32 -6.85 -2.18
C THR A 128 -4.98 -5.38 -2.42
N LEU A 129 -4.57 -4.63 -1.39
CA LEU A 129 -4.14 -3.24 -1.52
C LEU A 129 -2.84 -3.11 -2.34
N GLU A 130 -1.89 -4.02 -2.16
CA GLU A 130 -0.66 -4.09 -2.96
C GLU A 130 -1.00 -4.30 -4.44
N ALA A 131 -1.87 -5.27 -4.75
CA ALA A 131 -2.34 -5.50 -6.11
C ALA A 131 -3.08 -4.27 -6.70
N MET A 132 -3.95 -3.63 -5.92
CA MET A 132 -4.64 -2.40 -6.32
C MET A 132 -3.68 -1.23 -6.58
N ALA A 133 -2.58 -1.17 -5.85
CA ALA A 133 -1.55 -0.15 -6.00
C ALA A 133 -0.51 -0.50 -7.08
N GLY A 134 -0.66 -1.63 -7.77
CA GLY A 134 0.29 -2.11 -8.78
C GLY A 134 1.63 -2.59 -8.21
N ILE A 135 1.68 -2.93 -6.92
CA ILE A 135 2.84 -3.49 -6.23
C ILE A 135 2.82 -5.02 -6.40
N GLY A 136 3.95 -5.62 -6.74
CA GLY A 136 4.08 -7.06 -6.96
C GLY A 136 4.16 -7.51 -8.42
N LEU A 137 4.21 -6.57 -9.38
CA LEU A 137 4.60 -6.85 -10.75
C LEU A 137 6.14 -6.83 -10.89
N PRO A 138 6.74 -7.63 -11.78
CA PRO A 138 8.17 -7.57 -12.02
C PRO A 138 8.62 -6.15 -12.39
N GLY A 139 9.53 -5.57 -11.60
CA GLY A 139 10.09 -4.23 -11.86
C GLY A 139 9.29 -3.05 -11.29
N THR A 140 8.21 -3.30 -10.53
CA THR A 140 7.43 -2.22 -9.86
C THR A 140 7.84 -1.96 -8.41
N ASP A 141 8.75 -2.77 -7.87
CA ASP A 141 9.18 -2.68 -6.47
C ASP A 141 9.97 -1.40 -6.23
N ASN A 142 9.42 -0.53 -5.39
CA ASN A 142 10.09 0.68 -4.95
C ASN A 142 9.79 0.93 -3.47
N PRO A 143 10.62 0.40 -2.55
CA PRO A 143 10.32 0.41 -1.12
C PRO A 143 10.07 1.80 -0.55
N ASP A 144 10.65 2.85 -1.15
CA ASP A 144 10.43 4.23 -0.73
C ASP A 144 9.04 4.77 -1.09
N LEU A 145 8.45 4.30 -2.20
CA LEU A 145 7.12 4.71 -2.66
C LEU A 145 6.01 3.74 -2.24
N ASP A 146 6.34 2.49 -1.93
CA ASP A 146 5.36 1.43 -1.63
C ASP A 146 4.43 1.80 -0.47
N ALA A 147 4.95 2.46 0.57
CA ALA A 147 4.13 2.91 1.69
C ALA A 147 3.10 3.99 1.31
N VAL A 148 3.40 4.81 0.30
CA VAL A 148 2.49 5.85 -0.21
C VAL A 148 1.51 5.24 -1.20
N LYS A 149 2.00 4.36 -2.09
CA LYS A 149 1.19 3.56 -3.00
C LYS A 149 0.13 2.75 -2.25
N LEU A 150 0.48 2.12 -1.12
CA LEU A 150 -0.46 1.40 -0.27
C LEU A 150 -1.53 2.30 0.35
N ARG A 151 -1.15 3.49 0.85
CA ARG A 151 -2.11 4.46 1.41
C ARG A 151 -3.09 4.98 0.38
N GLN A 152 -2.64 5.18 -0.84
CA GLN A 152 -3.46 5.65 -1.96
C GLN A 152 -3.93 4.53 -2.89
N ALA A 153 -3.92 3.26 -2.46
CA ALA A 153 -4.22 2.12 -3.32
C ALA A 153 -5.59 2.23 -4.02
N ALA A 154 -6.60 2.73 -3.32
CA ALA A 154 -7.93 2.95 -3.90
C ALA A 154 -7.92 4.02 -5.01
N SER A 155 -7.10 5.06 -4.85
CA SER A 155 -6.94 6.13 -5.85
C SER A 155 -6.18 5.62 -7.07
N LEU A 156 -5.10 4.84 -6.85
CA LEU A 156 -4.30 4.24 -7.92
C LEU A 156 -5.06 3.16 -8.70
N ALA A 157 -5.95 2.41 -8.05
CA ALA A 157 -6.79 1.42 -8.72
C ALA A 157 -7.86 2.06 -9.61
N SER A 158 -8.18 3.33 -9.41
CA SER A 158 -9.13 4.05 -10.24
C SER A 158 -8.58 4.28 -11.64
N GLN A 159 -9.34 3.89 -12.66
CA GLN A 159 -9.02 4.11 -14.08
C GLN A 159 -9.17 5.58 -14.51
N VAL A 160 -9.67 6.46 -13.63
CA VAL A 160 -9.85 7.88 -13.95
C VAL A 160 -8.55 8.61 -13.70
N ASP A 161 -7.87 8.96 -14.80
CA ASP A 161 -6.61 9.70 -14.78
C ASP A 161 -6.87 11.21 -14.65
N GLY A 162 -7.07 11.66 -13.40
CA GLY A 162 -7.28 13.07 -13.07
C GLY A 162 -6.01 13.81 -12.65
N PRO A 163 -5.94 15.15 -12.83
CA PRO A 163 -4.84 15.99 -12.36
C PRO A 163 -4.68 15.95 -10.83
N GLU A 164 -5.80 15.84 -10.10
CA GLU A 164 -5.81 15.73 -8.63
C GLU A 164 -5.14 14.43 -8.17
N ARG A 165 -5.35 13.33 -8.90
CA ARG A 165 -4.75 12.03 -8.56
C ARG A 165 -3.22 12.11 -8.57
N LEU A 166 -2.67 12.67 -9.64
CA LEU A 166 -1.22 12.84 -9.81
C LEU A 166 -0.64 13.80 -8.76
N THR A 167 -1.29 14.94 -8.56
CA THR A 167 -0.81 15.96 -7.61
C THR A 167 -0.88 15.50 -6.16
N LEU A 168 -1.97 14.82 -5.75
CA LEU A 168 -2.11 14.26 -4.40
C LEU A 168 -1.10 13.16 -4.12
N PHE A 169 -0.87 12.24 -5.07
CA PHE A 169 0.13 11.18 -4.92
C PHE A 169 1.54 11.77 -4.76
N LEU A 170 1.93 12.69 -5.64
CA LEU A 170 3.25 13.32 -5.58
C LEU A 170 3.41 14.18 -4.33
N ALA A 171 2.36 14.90 -3.91
CA ALA A 171 2.40 15.71 -2.71
C ALA A 171 2.58 14.86 -1.44
N GLU A 172 1.89 13.71 -1.34
CA GLU A 172 2.05 12.79 -0.21
C GLU A 172 3.40 12.07 -0.23
N ALA A 173 3.85 11.63 -1.41
CA ALA A 173 5.12 10.91 -1.56
C ALA A 173 6.32 11.77 -1.21
N PHE A 174 6.32 13.02 -1.67
CA PHE A 174 7.45 13.92 -1.50
C PHE A 174 7.26 14.93 -0.36
N LYS A 175 6.09 14.97 0.30
CA LYS A 175 5.75 15.92 1.37
C LYS A 175 5.96 17.39 0.97
N VAL A 176 5.67 17.71 -0.29
CA VAL A 176 5.84 19.06 -0.86
C VAL A 176 4.61 19.45 -1.66
N PRO A 177 4.26 20.74 -1.77
CA PRO A 177 3.14 21.16 -2.61
C PRO A 177 3.46 20.88 -4.09
N VAL A 178 2.51 20.28 -4.80
CA VAL A 178 2.62 19.99 -6.24
C VAL A 178 1.39 20.54 -6.94
N GLN A 179 1.60 21.32 -7.99
CA GLN A 179 0.55 21.84 -8.85
C GLN A 179 0.81 21.39 -10.30
N ILE A 180 -0.25 21.16 -11.05
CA ILE A 180 -0.16 20.83 -12.47
C ILE A 180 -0.67 21.98 -13.31
N LYS A 181 0.07 22.28 -14.39
CA LYS A 181 -0.38 23.13 -15.47
C LYS A 181 -0.65 22.26 -16.68
N GLU A 182 -1.93 22.14 -17.00
CA GLU A 182 -2.40 21.38 -18.15
C GLU A 182 -2.25 22.16 -19.46
N PHE A 183 -2.31 21.41 -20.56
CA PHE A 183 -2.35 21.91 -21.92
C PHE A 183 -1.23 22.90 -22.31
N VAL A 184 0.01 22.54 -21.98
CA VAL A 184 1.18 23.36 -22.27
C VAL A 184 1.47 23.33 -23.77
N ALA A 185 1.41 24.51 -24.38
CA ALA A 185 1.72 24.69 -25.79
C ALA A 185 3.16 24.30 -26.13
N THR A 186 3.32 23.42 -27.12
CA THR A 186 4.62 22.98 -27.62
C THR A 186 4.61 22.81 -29.14
N TRP A 187 5.77 23.04 -29.75
CA TRP A 187 6.01 22.74 -31.16
C TRP A 187 6.64 21.35 -31.27
N MET A 188 5.86 20.40 -31.78
CA MET A 188 6.32 19.04 -32.07
C MET A 188 7.00 19.01 -33.44
N THR A 189 8.18 18.40 -33.51
CA THR A 189 8.88 18.18 -34.78
C THR A 189 8.27 16.99 -35.51
N ILE A 190 7.99 17.15 -36.80
CA ILE A 190 7.50 16.06 -37.66
C ILE A 190 8.72 15.36 -38.26
N PRO A 191 8.87 14.02 -38.07
CA PRO A 191 9.90 13.25 -38.74
C PRO A 191 9.90 13.45 -40.25
N ALA A 192 11.07 13.48 -40.89
CA ALA A 192 11.19 13.77 -42.33
C ALA A 192 10.41 12.80 -43.24
N SER A 193 10.14 11.58 -42.76
CA SER A 193 9.31 10.56 -43.41
C SER A 193 7.81 10.87 -43.35
N LEU A 194 7.35 11.60 -42.34
CA LEU A 194 5.95 11.99 -42.11
C LEU A 194 5.64 13.39 -42.61
N GLN A 195 6.62 14.10 -43.15
CA GLN A 195 6.42 15.43 -43.73
C GLN A 195 5.72 15.33 -45.08
N THR A 196 4.86 16.32 -45.35
CA THR A 196 4.16 16.45 -46.63
C THR A 196 5.14 16.61 -47.78
N ARG A 197 4.99 15.77 -48.80
CA ARG A 197 5.75 15.84 -50.04
C ARG A 197 4.81 15.80 -51.23
N LEU A 198 4.88 16.83 -52.08
CA LEU A 198 4.08 16.92 -53.30
C LEU A 198 4.32 15.69 -54.18
N ALA A 199 3.23 15.15 -54.75
CA ALA A 199 3.22 13.91 -55.54
C ALA A 199 3.72 12.64 -54.81
N GLN A 200 3.83 12.67 -53.48
CA GLN A 200 4.19 11.52 -52.66
C GLN A 200 3.17 11.33 -51.51
N ALA A 201 3.65 11.17 -50.28
CA ALA A 201 2.85 10.92 -49.10
C ALA A 201 2.39 12.23 -48.42
N TYR A 202 1.28 12.14 -47.69
CA TYR A 202 0.73 13.21 -46.86
C TYR A 202 0.47 14.53 -47.61
N ALA A 203 0.10 14.45 -48.90
CA ALA A 203 -0.15 15.61 -49.77
C ALA A 203 -1.63 16.01 -49.91
N VAL A 204 -2.55 15.28 -49.25
CA VAL A 204 -4.00 15.55 -49.35
C VAL A 204 -4.41 16.59 -48.31
N LEU A 205 -4.88 17.73 -48.79
CA LEU A 205 -5.44 18.81 -47.96
C LEU A 205 -6.63 18.31 -47.13
N GLY A 206 -6.70 18.76 -45.87
CA GLY A 206 -7.77 18.37 -44.93
C GLY A 206 -7.66 16.96 -44.36
N ARG A 207 -6.69 16.14 -44.80
CA ARG A 207 -6.46 14.79 -44.25
C ARG A 207 -5.09 14.63 -43.60
N GLY A 208 -4.02 14.94 -44.34
CA GLY A 208 -2.65 14.66 -43.89
C GLY A 208 -1.63 15.71 -44.26
N ALA A 209 -1.99 16.73 -45.05
CA ALA A 209 -1.07 17.79 -45.39
C ALA A 209 -0.79 18.70 -44.20
N THR A 210 0.48 18.80 -43.80
CA THR A 210 0.97 19.69 -42.74
C THR A 210 1.87 20.77 -43.34
N ILE A 211 1.73 22.01 -42.85
CA ILE A 211 2.55 23.13 -43.28
C ILE A 211 3.83 23.17 -42.44
N GLY A 212 4.97 22.91 -43.07
CA GLY A 212 6.29 23.00 -42.46
C GLY A 212 6.68 21.78 -41.60
N PRO A 213 7.89 21.82 -40.99
CA PRO A 213 8.47 20.67 -40.30
C PRO A 213 7.98 20.50 -38.86
N ARG A 214 7.02 21.32 -38.38
CA ARG A 214 6.56 21.31 -36.99
C ARG A 214 5.07 21.52 -36.89
N VAL A 215 4.43 20.85 -35.93
CA VAL A 215 3.00 21.02 -35.58
C VAL A 215 2.88 21.60 -34.19
N PHE A 216 1.98 22.56 -34.04
CA PHE A 216 1.62 23.12 -32.75
C PHE A 216 0.64 22.19 -32.02
N SER A 217 1.00 21.73 -30.83
CA SER A 217 0.15 20.89 -29.97
C SER A 217 0.07 21.49 -28.58
N ARG A 218 -1.11 21.40 -27.97
CA ARG A 218 -1.30 21.71 -26.55
C ARG A 218 -1.61 20.49 -25.71
N GLN A 219 -2.05 19.38 -26.31
CA GLN A 219 -2.55 18.21 -25.60
C GLN A 219 -1.47 17.23 -25.15
N SER A 220 -0.26 17.32 -25.72
CA SER A 220 0.81 16.32 -25.51
C SER A 220 1.75 16.65 -24.36
N ARG A 221 1.58 17.78 -23.67
CA ARG A 221 2.54 18.26 -22.67
C ARG A 221 1.88 18.88 -21.44
N ILE A 222 2.39 18.51 -20.27
CA ILE A 222 2.02 19.06 -18.96
C ILE A 222 3.25 19.61 -18.25
N GLU A 223 3.04 20.57 -17.32
CA GLU A 223 4.11 21.08 -16.46
C GLU A 223 3.74 20.89 -14.99
N LEU A 224 4.56 20.14 -14.26
CA LEU A 224 4.45 19.97 -12.82
C LEU A 224 5.26 21.05 -12.12
N ARG A 225 4.62 21.84 -11.26
CA ARG A 225 5.27 22.83 -10.39
C ARG A 225 5.39 22.24 -8.99
N VAL A 226 6.61 22.11 -8.49
CA VAL A 226 6.92 21.55 -7.16
C VAL A 226 7.49 22.65 -6.29
N GLY A 227 6.87 22.91 -5.13
CA GLY A 227 7.28 23.93 -4.17
C GLY A 227 6.16 24.89 -3.79
N PRO A 228 6.46 25.91 -2.97
CA PRO A 228 7.80 26.40 -2.63
C PRO A 228 8.60 25.47 -1.72
N LEU A 229 9.91 25.33 -2.00
CA LEU A 229 10.85 24.47 -1.27
C LEU A 229 11.90 25.28 -0.50
N GLY A 230 12.47 24.69 0.56
CA GLY A 230 13.71 25.20 1.16
C GLY A 230 14.95 24.90 0.30
N TYR A 231 16.07 25.56 0.59
CA TYR A 231 17.29 25.46 -0.23
C TYR A 231 17.88 24.04 -0.28
N GLU A 232 17.92 23.34 0.85
CA GLU A 232 18.43 21.97 0.91
C GLU A 232 17.56 21.01 0.11
N GLU A 233 16.23 21.10 0.24
CA GLU A 233 15.30 20.28 -0.52
C GLU A 233 15.39 20.59 -2.02
N PHE A 234 15.48 21.86 -2.39
CA PHE A 234 15.67 22.29 -3.78
C PHE A 234 16.89 21.62 -4.41
N LYS A 235 18.03 21.57 -3.70
CA LYS A 235 19.24 20.87 -4.19
C LYS A 235 19.00 19.39 -4.44
N THR A 236 18.17 18.71 -3.64
CA THR A 236 17.87 17.29 -3.86
C THR A 236 17.01 17.02 -5.10
N PHE A 237 16.27 18.03 -5.58
CA PHE A 237 15.49 17.97 -6.82
C PHE A 237 16.29 18.39 -8.07
N LEU A 238 17.53 18.85 -7.92
CA LEU A 238 18.39 19.19 -9.06
C LEU A 238 18.86 17.94 -9.83
N PRO A 239 19.30 18.10 -11.09
CA PRO A 239 19.87 17.00 -11.87
C PRO A 239 21.05 16.32 -11.14
N GLY A 240 20.93 15.01 -10.92
CA GLY A 240 21.88 14.19 -10.14
C GLY A 240 21.41 13.88 -8.72
N GLY A 241 20.35 14.54 -8.23
CA GLY A 241 19.76 14.27 -6.93
C GLY A 241 18.89 13.01 -6.92
N GLN A 242 18.94 12.27 -5.80
CA GLN A 242 18.16 11.05 -5.60
C GLN A 242 16.64 11.33 -5.64
N ARG A 243 16.20 12.46 -5.06
CA ARG A 243 14.77 12.84 -5.00
C ARG A 243 14.20 13.08 -6.41
N LEU A 244 14.97 13.68 -7.31
CA LEU A 244 14.57 13.82 -8.72
C LEU A 244 14.44 12.47 -9.42
N LYS A 245 15.35 11.52 -9.17
CA LYS A 245 15.27 10.16 -9.76
C LYS A 245 13.99 9.45 -9.32
N MET A 246 13.68 9.51 -8.03
CA MET A 246 12.44 8.96 -7.47
C MET A 246 11.20 9.67 -8.01
N PHE A 247 11.25 10.99 -8.16
CA PHE A 247 10.16 11.79 -8.71
C PHE A 247 9.85 11.40 -10.16
N LYS A 248 10.89 11.22 -10.98
CA LYS A 248 10.73 10.73 -12.35
C LYS A 248 10.09 9.34 -12.41
N GLN A 249 10.48 8.45 -11.50
CA GLN A 249 9.89 7.11 -11.41
C GLN A 249 8.42 7.21 -11.01
N ALA A 250 8.08 7.97 -9.98
CA ALA A 250 6.71 8.19 -9.52
C ALA A 250 5.81 8.74 -10.65
N VAL A 251 6.27 9.73 -11.39
CA VAL A 251 5.53 10.29 -12.53
C VAL A 251 5.35 9.25 -13.64
N ARG A 252 6.39 8.47 -13.94
CA ARG A 252 6.35 7.39 -14.94
C ARG A 252 5.36 6.30 -14.56
N ASP A 253 5.33 5.90 -13.28
CA ASP A 253 4.41 4.89 -12.77
C ASP A 253 2.95 5.32 -12.94
N MET A 254 2.66 6.62 -12.87
CA MET A 254 1.29 7.15 -12.93
C MET A 254 0.82 7.58 -14.32
N VAL A 255 1.70 8.18 -15.12
CA VAL A 255 1.36 8.77 -16.44
C VAL A 255 1.84 7.88 -17.60
N GLY A 256 2.79 6.98 -17.32
CA GLY A 256 3.48 6.20 -18.33
C GLY A 256 4.38 7.06 -19.21
N GLU A 257 4.44 6.74 -20.50
CA GLU A 257 5.18 7.50 -21.53
C GLU A 257 4.25 8.21 -22.54
N SER A 258 2.97 8.35 -22.19
CA SER A 258 1.94 8.92 -23.06
C SER A 258 2.06 10.44 -23.25
N LEU A 259 2.57 11.15 -22.24
CA LEU A 259 2.66 12.61 -22.20
C LEU A 259 4.08 13.07 -21.89
N ASP A 260 4.47 14.21 -22.48
CA ASP A 260 5.66 14.93 -22.07
C ASP A 260 5.41 15.69 -20.77
N VAL A 261 6.21 15.41 -19.75
CA VAL A 261 6.13 16.06 -18.45
C VAL A 261 7.33 16.97 -18.26
N ASP A 262 7.07 18.26 -18.13
CA ASP A 262 8.05 19.24 -17.68
C ASP A 262 7.98 19.40 -16.16
N LEU A 263 9.12 19.64 -15.52
CA LEU A 263 9.20 19.89 -14.08
C LEU A 263 9.73 21.30 -13.84
N ARG A 264 8.95 22.11 -13.13
CA ARG A 264 9.37 23.40 -12.60
C ARG A 264 9.54 23.28 -11.09
N ILE A 265 10.73 23.62 -10.61
CA ILE A 265 11.05 23.59 -9.19
C ILE A 265 11.00 25.02 -8.67
N VAL A 266 10.19 25.25 -7.63
CA VAL A 266 9.97 26.56 -7.03
C VAL A 266 10.72 26.62 -5.70
N LEU A 267 11.67 27.55 -5.59
CA LEU A 267 12.42 27.82 -4.36
C LEU A 267 11.75 28.97 -3.59
N ALA A 268 11.53 28.79 -2.29
CA ALA A 268 10.94 29.81 -1.43
C ALA A 268 11.79 31.09 -1.46
N ARG A 269 11.14 32.26 -1.50
CA ARG A 269 11.81 33.57 -1.54
C ARG A 269 12.92 33.72 -0.49
N GLU A 270 12.65 33.29 0.74
CA GLU A 270 13.56 33.41 1.89
C GLU A 270 14.78 32.48 1.78
N ALA A 271 14.66 31.41 1.00
CA ALA A 271 15.69 30.38 0.85
C ALA A 271 16.60 30.62 -0.36
N VAL A 272 16.44 31.74 -1.09
CA VAL A 272 17.29 32.10 -2.23
C VAL A 272 18.69 32.49 -1.71
N PRO A 273 19.75 31.74 -2.07
CA PRO A 273 21.10 32.04 -1.59
C PRO A 273 21.63 33.34 -2.23
N GLN A 274 22.49 34.04 -1.51
CA GLN A 274 23.25 35.14 -2.10
C GLN A 274 24.22 34.59 -3.16
N PRO A 275 24.28 35.18 -4.37
CA PRO A 275 25.17 34.71 -5.42
C PRO A 275 26.63 35.01 -5.03
N ARG A 276 27.34 33.99 -4.54
CA ARG A 276 28.77 34.05 -4.22
C ARG A 276 29.54 33.14 -5.17
N ILE A 277 30.62 33.66 -5.74
CA ILE A 277 31.53 32.90 -6.59
C ILE A 277 32.08 31.71 -5.80
N GLY A 278 32.07 30.52 -6.40
CA GLY A 278 32.51 29.26 -5.77
C GLY A 278 31.45 28.52 -4.95
N ALA A 279 30.31 29.15 -4.62
CA ALA A 279 29.23 28.52 -3.85
C ALA A 279 27.97 28.22 -4.67
N VAL A 280 27.80 28.86 -5.84
CA VAL A 280 26.62 28.71 -6.70
C VAL A 280 26.96 28.01 -8.01
N GLN A 281 25.99 27.24 -8.54
CA GLN A 281 26.05 26.59 -9.84
C GLN A 281 25.23 27.42 -10.83
N LEU A 282 25.87 27.86 -11.92
CA LEU A 282 25.22 28.61 -12.99
C LEU A 282 24.04 27.83 -13.58
N GLY A 283 22.91 28.50 -13.74
CA GLY A 283 21.69 27.90 -14.30
C GLY A 283 20.97 26.91 -13.38
N ARG A 284 21.46 26.71 -12.14
CA ARG A 284 20.85 25.80 -11.15
C ARG A 284 20.56 26.48 -9.83
N THR A 285 21.54 27.15 -9.24
CA THR A 285 21.43 27.78 -7.90
C THR A 285 21.89 29.24 -7.88
N SER A 286 21.98 29.89 -9.05
CA SER A 286 22.42 31.28 -9.18
C SER A 286 21.26 32.20 -9.55
N TRP A 287 20.97 33.18 -8.69
CA TRP A 287 20.04 34.29 -8.99
C TRP A 287 20.78 35.62 -8.85
N LEU A 288 20.84 36.41 -9.92
CA LEU A 288 21.48 37.72 -9.92
C LEU A 288 20.44 38.82 -9.71
N ALA A 289 20.69 39.72 -8.76
CA ALA A 289 19.93 40.95 -8.52
C ALA A 289 18.40 40.78 -8.56
N ARG A 290 17.87 39.83 -7.79
CA ARG A 290 16.43 39.55 -7.75
C ARG A 290 15.69 40.66 -6.98
N PRO A 291 14.71 41.35 -7.58
CA PRO A 291 13.92 42.36 -6.87
C PRO A 291 13.21 41.73 -5.67
N ALA A 292 13.16 42.43 -4.53
CA ALA A 292 12.49 41.93 -3.33
C ALA A 292 10.99 41.65 -3.55
N GLU A 293 10.36 42.34 -4.50
CA GLU A 293 8.94 42.16 -4.88
C GLU A 293 8.70 40.89 -5.71
N ARG A 294 9.76 40.31 -6.29
CA ARG A 294 9.67 39.11 -7.13
C ARG A 294 9.63 37.90 -6.19
N GLY A 295 8.42 37.39 -5.91
CA GLY A 295 8.07 36.34 -4.92
C GLY A 295 8.93 35.06 -4.92
N ASP A 296 8.33 33.88 -5.03
CA ASP A 296 9.11 32.63 -5.04
C ASP A 296 9.91 32.45 -6.34
N ALA A 297 11.09 31.82 -6.27
CA ALA A 297 11.98 31.59 -7.41
C ALA A 297 11.55 30.38 -8.24
N ASP A 298 10.93 30.64 -9.40
CA ASP A 298 10.35 29.62 -10.27
C ASP A 298 11.10 29.48 -11.61
N ASP A 299 12.33 29.98 -11.69
CA ASP A 299 13.15 30.02 -12.91
C ASP A 299 13.65 28.62 -13.35
N MET A 300 13.77 27.67 -12.41
CA MET A 300 14.33 26.34 -12.67
C MET A 300 13.32 25.41 -13.33
N ARG A 301 13.48 25.20 -14.64
CA ARG A 301 12.65 24.30 -15.45
C ARG A 301 13.48 23.19 -16.10
N LEU A 302 13.12 21.95 -15.80
CA LEU A 302 13.60 20.75 -16.47
C LEU A 302 12.58 20.32 -17.53
N ARG A 303 13.00 20.28 -18.79
CA ARG A 303 12.13 19.84 -19.89
C ARG A 303 12.15 18.33 -20.03
N THR A 304 10.98 17.75 -20.30
CA THR A 304 10.77 16.32 -20.62
C THR A 304 11.49 15.40 -19.64
N ILE A 305 11.09 15.48 -18.37
CA ILE A 305 11.60 14.58 -17.32
C ILE A 305 11.11 13.14 -17.50
N VAL A 306 9.91 13.01 -18.06
CA VAL A 306 9.20 11.79 -18.48
C VAL A 306 8.49 12.13 -19.78
N GLY A 307 8.42 11.20 -20.73
CA GLY A 307 7.76 11.42 -22.02
C GLY A 307 8.47 10.75 -23.18
N TRP A 308 7.83 10.85 -24.34
CA TRP A 308 8.28 10.22 -25.57
C TRP A 308 9.47 10.98 -26.17
N ARG A 309 10.59 10.29 -26.39
CA ARG A 309 11.78 10.88 -27.01
C ARG A 309 11.78 10.60 -28.52
N PRO A 310 11.81 11.63 -29.37
CA PRO A 310 11.84 11.44 -30.83
C PRO A 310 13.08 10.69 -31.31
N GLU A 311 14.20 10.72 -30.56
CA GLU A 311 15.41 9.95 -30.87
C GLU A 311 15.17 8.42 -30.89
N MET A 312 14.17 7.91 -30.17
CA MET A 312 13.83 6.48 -30.22
C MET A 312 13.12 6.07 -31.52
N ALA A 313 12.54 7.02 -32.26
CA ALA A 313 11.87 6.72 -33.52
C ALA A 313 12.85 6.52 -34.68
N GLU A 314 14.03 7.14 -34.64
CA GLU A 314 15.08 6.94 -35.66
C GLU A 314 15.81 5.61 -35.52
N VAL A 315 15.76 4.97 -34.34
CA VAL A 315 16.36 3.64 -34.11
C VAL A 315 15.42 2.50 -34.51
N ALA A 316 14.12 2.79 -34.64
CA ALA A 316 13.08 1.80 -34.97
C ALA A 316 12.63 1.83 -36.45
N ALA A 317 13.21 2.71 -37.27
CA ALA A 317 12.96 2.84 -38.71
C ALA A 317 14.17 2.38 -39.52
#